data_AF-A0A9D1FZI4-F1
#
_entry.id   AF-A0A9D1FZI4-F1
#
_cell.length_a   1.000
_cell.length_b   1.000
_cell.length_c   1.000
_cell.angle_alpha   90.00
_cell.angle_beta   90.00
_cell.angle_gamma   90.00
#
_symmetry.space_group_name_H-M   'P 1'
#
loop_
_entity.id
_entity.type
_entity.pdbx_description
1 polymer ?
#
loop_
_entity_poly.entity_id
_entity_poly.type
_entity_poly.pdbx_seq_one_letter_code
_entity_poly.pdbx_strand_id
1 'polypeptide(L)'
;MAGLFNSFYYGKAGKADFTVDNLPKNRRELFFQTLRVRFTGIISINLLYIVFCLPAILWTLINVVAISGALSTGAEGTLDAAAFQNVSGLLTTYLLGMVPCLGIAGIGSTGEMYVLRNWARDDHSFMFSDFKDAIKGNWKYGLLAGLINGLSLFLCYICYVFYGQMASTNSVFFIIPQMFVVVCVVVWWMINMLIFPMMVTYEMKFGQLVRNSAIMVIARLPWSLLWLAVTALVPFILVMYIPYGIPIACVLYLVIGFGLTGFLYASYANACFDRFLNPRIEGAPVNKGIYTETDDDDDDDDIPLPPRPDYSHPPVKRYDDPQPPTGGNADEPPRGEGA
;
A
#
# COMPACT_ATOMS: atom_id res chain seq x y z
N MET A 1 -23.45 -25.56 -6.77
CA MET A 1 -22.10 -25.11 -7.19
C MET A 1 -22.10 -24.28 -8.47
N ALA A 2 -22.94 -24.54 -9.48
CA ALA A 2 -22.97 -23.78 -10.74
C ALA A 2 -23.37 -22.28 -10.60
N GLY A 3 -24.21 -21.92 -9.62
CA GLY A 3 -24.68 -20.53 -9.45
C GLY A 3 -23.65 -19.54 -8.91
N LEU A 4 -22.67 -19.99 -8.13
CA LEU A 4 -21.64 -19.12 -7.54
C LEU A 4 -20.63 -18.69 -8.62
N PHE A 5 -20.22 -19.64 -9.46
CA PHE A 5 -19.27 -19.42 -10.55
C PHE A 5 -19.89 -18.58 -11.68
N ASN A 6 -21.16 -18.84 -12.01
CA ASN A 6 -21.90 -18.05 -13.00
C ASN A 6 -22.14 -16.60 -12.53
N SER A 7 -22.45 -16.40 -11.24
CA SER A 7 -22.57 -15.07 -10.65
C SER A 7 -21.25 -14.31 -10.57
N PHE A 8 -20.11 -15.01 -10.51
CA PHE A 8 -18.79 -14.41 -10.48
C PHE A 8 -18.33 -13.99 -11.89
N TYR A 9 -18.70 -14.76 -12.93
CA TYR A 9 -18.27 -14.51 -14.31
C TYR A 9 -19.22 -13.63 -15.13
N TYR A 10 -20.54 -13.75 -14.94
CA TYR A 10 -21.55 -13.04 -15.74
C TYR A 10 -22.26 -11.92 -14.96
N GLY A 11 -21.88 -11.69 -13.70
CA GLY A 11 -22.68 -10.88 -12.79
C GLY A 11 -24.05 -11.53 -12.51
N LYS A 12 -24.77 -11.04 -11.50
CA LYS A 12 -26.15 -11.51 -11.27
C LYS A 12 -27.03 -10.97 -12.40
N ALA A 13 -27.52 -11.86 -13.28
CA ALA A 13 -28.58 -11.52 -14.22
C ALA A 13 -29.78 -10.95 -13.44
N GLY A 14 -30.08 -9.66 -13.64
CA GLY A 14 -31.13 -8.94 -12.92
C GLY A 14 -30.67 -7.95 -11.84
N LYS A 15 -29.37 -7.64 -11.71
CA LYS A 15 -28.98 -6.37 -11.06
C LYS A 15 -29.21 -5.22 -12.05
N ALA A 16 -29.83 -4.14 -11.56
CA ALA A 16 -30.00 -2.90 -12.30
C ALA A 16 -28.65 -2.46 -12.90
N ASP A 17 -28.71 -1.88 -14.10
CA ASP A 17 -27.58 -1.18 -14.70
C ASP A 17 -26.97 -0.22 -13.66
N PHE A 18 -25.67 0.02 -13.73
CA PHE A 18 -25.00 0.99 -12.86
C PHE A 18 -25.62 2.37 -13.07
N THR A 19 -26.63 2.72 -12.28
CA THR A 19 -27.20 4.06 -12.26
C THR A 19 -26.24 5.03 -11.57
N VAL A 20 -26.30 6.30 -11.92
CA VAL A 20 -25.54 7.40 -11.30
C VAL A 20 -25.63 7.37 -9.77
N ASP A 21 -26.78 6.95 -9.22
CA ASP A 21 -26.98 6.78 -7.78
C ASP A 21 -26.06 5.74 -7.11
N ASN A 22 -25.52 4.78 -7.85
CA ASN A 22 -24.58 3.77 -7.35
C ASN A 22 -23.12 4.24 -7.40
N LEU A 23 -22.85 5.42 -7.95
CA LEU A 23 -21.52 6.00 -7.96
C LEU A 23 -21.16 6.55 -6.56
N PRO A 24 -19.90 6.42 -6.15
CA PRO A 24 -19.47 6.83 -4.82
C PRO A 24 -19.51 8.36 -4.70
N LYS A 25 -20.29 8.86 -3.74
CA LYS A 25 -20.45 10.31 -3.49
C LYS A 25 -19.41 10.84 -2.50
N ASN A 26 -18.74 9.94 -1.76
CA ASN A 26 -17.71 10.29 -0.80
C ASN A 26 -16.60 9.24 -0.72
N ARG A 27 -15.49 9.60 -0.06
CA ARG A 27 -14.31 8.72 0.13
C ARG A 27 -14.61 7.42 0.87
N ARG A 28 -15.62 7.40 1.75
CA ARG A 28 -15.95 6.20 2.54
C ARG A 28 -16.69 5.19 1.66
N GLU A 29 -17.64 5.66 0.86
CA GLU A 29 -18.34 4.86 -0.14
C GLU A 29 -17.35 4.30 -1.17
N LEU A 30 -16.47 5.15 -1.71
CA LEU A 30 -15.40 4.72 -2.61
C LEU A 30 -14.54 3.61 -1.97
N PHE A 31 -14.08 3.81 -0.73
CA PHE A 31 -13.29 2.81 -0.01
C PHE A 31 -14.00 1.45 0.06
N PHE A 32 -15.26 1.42 0.52
CA PHE A 32 -15.98 0.15 0.69
C PHE A 32 -16.41 -0.47 -0.65
N GLN A 33 -16.71 0.35 -1.66
CA GLN A 33 -17.01 -0.12 -3.01
C GLN A 33 -15.78 -0.79 -3.63
N THR A 34 -14.64 -0.09 -3.67
CA THR A 34 -13.39 -0.64 -4.17
C THR A 34 -12.95 -1.86 -3.36
N LEU A 35 -13.05 -1.82 -2.03
CA LEU A 35 -12.68 -2.96 -1.17
C LEU A 35 -13.48 -4.23 -1.55
N ARG A 36 -14.79 -4.09 -1.84
CA ARG A 36 -15.64 -5.21 -2.24
C ARG A 36 -15.33 -5.69 -3.66
N VAL A 37 -15.13 -4.78 -4.60
CA VAL A 37 -14.85 -5.09 -6.01
C VAL A 37 -13.47 -5.72 -6.18
N ARG A 38 -12.46 -5.17 -5.50
CA ARG A 38 -11.05 -5.57 -5.60
C ARG A 38 -10.60 -6.50 -4.46
N PHE A 39 -11.51 -7.08 -3.67
CA PHE A 39 -11.16 -7.93 -2.53
C PHE A 39 -10.17 -9.05 -2.89
N THR A 40 -10.45 -9.80 -3.96
CA THR A 40 -9.56 -10.84 -4.48
C THR A 40 -8.26 -10.29 -5.06
N GLY A 41 -8.30 -9.08 -5.62
CA GLY A 41 -7.11 -8.35 -6.06
C GLY A 41 -6.21 -7.99 -4.87
N ILE A 42 -6.79 -7.57 -3.74
CA ILE A 42 -6.04 -7.24 -2.51
C ILE A 42 -5.36 -8.48 -1.92
N ILE A 43 -6.01 -9.66 -1.99
CA ILE A 43 -5.36 -10.93 -1.64
C ILE A 43 -4.17 -11.20 -2.59
N SER A 44 -4.38 -11.00 -3.90
CA SER A 44 -3.34 -11.29 -4.90
C SER A 44 -2.11 -10.39 -4.75
N ILE A 45 -2.29 -9.09 -4.51
CA ILE A 45 -1.17 -8.16 -4.26
C ILE A 45 -0.49 -8.44 -2.92
N ASN A 46 -1.24 -8.87 -1.89
CA ASN A 46 -0.69 -9.30 -0.61
C ASN A 46 0.27 -10.49 -0.79
N LEU A 47 -0.10 -11.48 -1.62
CA LEU A 47 0.75 -12.63 -1.93
C LEU A 47 2.03 -12.23 -2.68
N LEU A 48 1.96 -11.23 -3.57
CA LEU A 48 3.16 -10.70 -4.23
C LEU A 48 4.08 -9.98 -3.25
N TYR A 49 3.51 -9.19 -2.35
CA TYR A 49 4.27 -8.47 -1.33
C TYR A 49 4.93 -9.42 -0.32
N ILE A 50 4.26 -10.51 0.06
CA ILE A 50 4.78 -11.50 1.02
C ILE A 50 6.13 -12.06 0.63
N VAL A 51 6.42 -12.21 -0.68
CA VAL A 51 7.73 -12.69 -1.15
C VAL A 51 8.87 -11.83 -0.60
N PHE A 52 8.67 -10.52 -0.49
CA PHE A 52 9.63 -9.58 0.08
C PHE A 52 9.63 -9.59 1.62
N CYS A 53 8.53 -10.01 2.23
CA CYS A 53 8.42 -10.20 3.68
C CYS A 53 8.93 -11.55 4.17
N LEU A 54 9.19 -12.54 3.30
CA LEU A 54 9.63 -13.88 3.70
C LEU A 54 10.85 -13.87 4.64
N PRO A 55 11.91 -13.07 4.40
CA PRO A 55 13.03 -12.99 5.34
C PRO A 55 12.61 -12.53 6.73
N ALA A 56 11.74 -11.52 6.81
CA ALA A 56 11.19 -11.01 8.06
C ALA A 56 10.34 -12.08 8.76
N ILE A 57 9.46 -12.76 8.03
CA ILE A 57 8.57 -13.80 8.56
C ILE A 57 9.39 -14.96 9.13
N LEU A 58 10.36 -15.48 8.37
CA LEU A 58 11.22 -16.58 8.82
C LEU A 58 12.03 -16.17 10.06
N TRP A 59 12.58 -14.96 10.07
CA TRP A 59 13.32 -14.43 11.21
C TRP A 59 12.43 -14.29 12.46
N THR A 60 11.21 -13.79 12.31
CA THR A 60 10.23 -13.73 13.40
C THR A 60 9.86 -15.12 13.91
N LEU A 61 9.61 -16.09 13.03
CA LEU A 61 9.25 -17.45 13.46
C LEU A 61 10.35 -18.12 14.29
N ILE A 62 11.62 -18.00 13.86
CA ILE A 62 12.77 -18.54 14.61
C ILE A 62 12.87 -17.89 16.00
N ASN A 63 12.75 -16.56 16.07
CA ASN A 63 12.88 -15.83 17.34
C ASN A 63 11.69 -16.05 18.28
N VAL A 64 10.46 -16.20 17.76
CA VAL A 64 9.28 -16.51 18.58
C VAL A 64 9.43 -17.87 19.26
N VAL A 65 9.94 -18.88 18.55
CA VAL A 65 10.21 -20.21 19.14
C VAL A 65 11.31 -20.11 20.21
N ALA A 66 12.38 -19.37 19.95
CA ALA A 66 13.47 -19.17 20.91
C ALA A 66 13.00 -18.46 22.19
N ILE A 67 12.23 -17.37 22.05
CA ILE A 67 11.67 -16.61 23.17
C ILE A 67 10.68 -17.47 23.96
N SER A 68 9.78 -18.17 23.27
CA SER A 68 8.79 -19.05 23.93
C SER A 68 9.49 -20.18 24.71
N GLY A 69 10.56 -20.75 24.14
CA GLY A 69 11.42 -21.72 24.82
C GLY A 69 12.05 -21.14 26.08
N ALA A 70 12.66 -19.95 25.99
CA ALA A 70 13.28 -19.26 27.12
C ALA A 70 12.28 -18.92 28.24
N LEU A 71 11.03 -18.58 27.90
CA LEU A 71 9.97 -18.36 28.88
C LEU A 71 9.50 -19.68 29.52
N SER A 72 9.44 -20.78 28.76
CA SER A 72 8.98 -22.08 29.26
C SER A 72 9.93 -22.76 30.24
N THR A 73 11.23 -22.44 30.19
CA THR A 73 12.23 -22.97 31.13
C THR A 73 12.13 -22.36 32.54
N GLY A 74 11.37 -21.27 32.73
CA GLY A 74 11.14 -20.61 34.02
C GLY A 74 9.89 -21.09 34.76
N ALA A 75 9.72 -22.41 34.87
CA ALA A 75 8.48 -23.09 35.31
C ALA A 75 8.00 -22.84 36.76
N GLU A 76 8.41 -21.77 37.44
CA GLU A 76 7.91 -21.40 38.78
C GLU A 76 7.51 -19.91 38.91
N GLY A 77 7.10 -19.25 37.82
CA GLY A 77 6.43 -17.94 37.90
C GLY A 77 7.30 -16.75 38.37
N THR A 78 8.56 -16.99 38.76
CA THR A 78 9.57 -15.94 38.92
C THR A 78 10.57 -16.04 37.78
N LEU A 79 10.53 -15.07 36.87
CA LEU A 79 11.62 -14.85 35.93
C LEU A 79 12.83 -14.40 36.74
N ASP A 80 13.77 -15.31 36.99
CA ASP A 80 15.07 -14.96 37.57
C ASP A 80 15.76 -13.90 36.69
N ALA A 81 16.62 -13.08 37.30
CA ALA A 81 17.35 -12.02 36.61
C ALA A 81 18.09 -12.55 35.37
N ALA A 82 18.62 -13.77 35.43
CA ALA A 82 19.26 -14.43 34.31
C ALA A 82 18.30 -14.73 33.13
N ALA A 83 17.06 -15.16 33.42
CA ALA A 83 16.03 -15.41 32.41
C ALA A 83 15.59 -14.10 31.74
N PHE A 84 15.43 -13.03 32.52
CA PHE A 84 15.11 -11.70 31.97
C PHE A 84 16.22 -11.18 31.04
N GLN A 85 17.49 -11.33 31.43
CA GLN A 85 18.62 -10.95 30.58
C GLN A 85 18.67 -11.77 29.29
N ASN A 86 18.37 -13.07 29.35
CA ASN A 86 18.30 -13.92 28.17
C ASN A 86 17.19 -13.45 27.20
N VAL A 87 15.97 -13.25 27.69
CA VAL A 87 14.84 -12.76 26.88
C VAL A 87 15.14 -11.38 26.28
N SER A 88 15.72 -10.48 27.06
CA SER A 88 16.14 -9.14 26.59
C SER A 88 17.20 -9.22 25.48
N GLY A 89 18.17 -10.13 25.63
CA GLY A 89 19.20 -10.41 24.62
C GLY A 89 18.59 -10.94 23.32
N LEU A 90 17.68 -11.92 23.41
CA LEU A 90 16.96 -12.45 22.25
C LEU A 90 16.13 -11.37 21.53
N LEU A 91 15.46 -10.49 22.28
CA LEU A 91 14.70 -9.39 21.69
C LEU A 91 15.62 -8.38 20.97
N THR A 92 16.80 -8.12 21.53
CA THR A 92 17.83 -7.27 20.91
C THR A 92 18.28 -7.84 19.57
N THR A 93 18.63 -9.13 19.55
CA THR A 93 19.04 -9.84 18.34
C THR A 93 17.91 -9.88 17.31
N TYR A 94 16.68 -10.14 17.76
CA TYR A 94 15.50 -10.12 16.91
C TYR A 94 15.33 -8.76 16.20
N LEU A 95 15.29 -7.66 16.95
CA LEU A 95 15.08 -6.33 16.38
C LEU A 95 16.24 -5.87 15.49
N LEU A 96 17.48 -6.24 15.83
CA LEU A 96 18.64 -5.96 14.98
C LEU A 96 18.54 -6.70 13.63
N GLY A 97 18.19 -7.99 13.65
CA GLY A 97 17.99 -8.78 12.43
C GLY A 97 16.80 -8.33 11.59
N MET A 98 15.80 -7.69 12.20
CA MET A 98 14.66 -7.10 11.47
C MET A 98 15.05 -5.90 10.61
N VAL A 99 16.17 -5.21 10.89
CA VAL A 99 16.61 -4.04 10.12
C VAL A 99 16.80 -4.36 8.63
N PRO A 100 17.68 -5.30 8.22
CA PRO A 100 17.82 -5.67 6.81
C PRO A 100 16.55 -6.31 6.23
N CYS A 101 15.80 -7.06 7.04
CA CYS A 101 14.56 -7.71 6.59
C CYS A 101 13.49 -6.68 6.20
N LEU A 102 13.32 -5.62 6.99
CA LEU A 102 12.40 -4.53 6.69
C LEU A 102 12.91 -3.65 5.53
N GLY A 103 14.22 -3.59 5.30
CA GLY A 103 14.79 -3.03 4.08
C GLY A 103 14.29 -3.74 2.83
N ILE A 104 14.35 -5.07 2.80
CA ILE A 104 13.85 -5.90 1.68
C ILE A 104 12.33 -5.73 1.53
N ALA A 105 11.58 -5.79 2.64
CA ALA A 105 10.14 -5.54 2.63
C ALA A 105 9.80 -4.16 2.06
N GLY A 106 10.56 -3.12 2.44
CA GLY A 106 10.38 -1.76 1.92
C GLY A 106 10.52 -1.64 0.40
N ILE A 107 11.33 -2.48 -0.24
CA ILE A 107 11.36 -2.56 -1.71
C ILE A 107 10.00 -3.04 -2.23
N GLY A 108 9.48 -4.16 -1.70
CA GLY A 108 8.18 -4.69 -2.08
C GLY A 108 7.01 -3.73 -1.82
N SER A 109 7.08 -2.94 -0.74
CA SER A 109 6.03 -1.99 -0.37
C SER A 109 5.83 -0.91 -1.43
N THR A 110 6.86 -0.56 -2.20
CA THR A 110 6.72 0.39 -3.32
C THR A 110 5.84 -0.16 -4.43
N GLY A 111 6.00 -1.44 -4.78
CA GLY A 111 5.14 -2.10 -5.77
C GLY A 111 3.71 -2.25 -5.28
N GLU A 112 3.55 -2.74 -4.05
CA GLU A 112 2.24 -2.91 -3.42
C GLU A 112 1.47 -1.58 -3.37
N MET A 113 2.13 -0.53 -2.90
CA MET A 113 1.50 0.76 -2.68
C MET A 113 1.08 1.44 -3.99
N TYR A 114 1.84 1.27 -5.09
CA TYR A 114 1.44 1.82 -6.38
C TYR A 114 0.09 1.25 -6.84
N VAL A 115 -0.05 -0.07 -6.80
CA VAL A 115 -1.28 -0.77 -7.21
C VAL A 115 -2.44 -0.43 -6.26
N LEU A 116 -2.22 -0.50 -4.94
CA LEU A 116 -3.26 -0.21 -3.96
C LEU A 116 -3.73 1.24 -3.99
N ARG A 117 -2.82 2.20 -4.25
CA ARG A 117 -3.17 3.62 -4.42
C ARG A 117 -4.05 3.84 -5.64
N ASN A 118 -3.73 3.20 -6.78
CA ASN A 118 -4.54 3.32 -7.99
C ASN A 118 -5.93 2.72 -7.76
N TRP A 119 -6.00 1.52 -7.19
CA TRP A 119 -7.29 0.91 -6.86
C TRP A 119 -8.09 1.77 -5.88
N ALA A 120 -7.46 2.38 -4.88
CA ALA A 120 -8.14 3.29 -3.94
C ALA A 120 -8.69 4.58 -4.57
N ARG A 121 -8.38 4.87 -5.85
CA ARG A 121 -8.97 5.94 -6.67
C ARG A 121 -9.93 5.41 -7.75
N ASP A 122 -10.21 4.11 -7.72
CA ASP A 122 -10.86 3.36 -8.79
C ASP A 122 -10.14 3.41 -10.16
N ASP A 123 -8.86 3.77 -10.18
CA ASP A 123 -8.03 3.76 -11.39
C ASP A 123 -7.64 2.31 -11.75
N HIS A 124 -7.60 2.01 -13.06
CA HIS A 124 -7.10 0.72 -13.56
C HIS A 124 -5.61 0.55 -13.23
N SER A 125 -5.21 -0.69 -12.90
CA SER A 125 -3.81 -1.03 -12.70
C SER A 125 -3.57 -2.50 -13.08
N PHE A 126 -2.56 -2.73 -13.92
CA PHE A 126 -2.09 -4.06 -14.30
C PHE A 126 -1.18 -4.59 -13.18
N MET A 127 -1.79 -5.31 -12.24
CA MET A 127 -1.18 -5.74 -10.98
C MET A 127 0.30 -6.16 -11.08
N PHE A 128 0.66 -7.08 -11.99
CA PHE A 128 2.04 -7.59 -12.08
C PHE A 128 3.03 -6.62 -12.74
N SER A 129 2.62 -5.93 -13.81
CA SER A 129 3.52 -5.02 -14.54
C SER A 129 3.77 -3.78 -13.69
N ASP A 130 2.70 -3.17 -13.19
CA ASP A 130 2.76 -1.94 -12.40
C ASP A 130 3.54 -2.15 -11.10
N PHE A 131 3.36 -3.30 -10.44
CA PHE A 131 4.14 -3.67 -9.25
C PHE A 131 5.64 -3.72 -9.56
N LYS A 132 6.02 -4.39 -10.66
CA LYS A 132 7.43 -4.55 -11.06
C LYS A 132 8.05 -3.21 -11.46
N ASP A 133 7.32 -2.39 -12.18
CA ASP A 133 7.81 -1.10 -12.67
C ASP A 133 7.92 -0.07 -11.54
N ALA A 134 6.97 -0.06 -10.60
CA ALA A 134 7.05 0.75 -9.39
C ALA A 134 8.26 0.38 -8.52
N ILE A 135 8.57 -0.92 -8.38
CA ILE A 135 9.79 -1.38 -7.70
C ILE A 135 11.03 -0.88 -8.42
N LYS A 136 11.14 -1.07 -9.73
CA LYS A 136 12.33 -0.64 -10.49
C LYS A 136 12.54 0.87 -10.40
N GLY A 137 11.47 1.67 -10.41
CA GLY A 137 11.55 3.12 -10.29
C GLY A 137 12.01 3.58 -8.90
N ASN A 138 11.60 2.89 -7.83
CA ASN A 138 11.69 3.40 -6.46
C ASN A 138 12.48 2.52 -5.48
N TRP A 139 13.09 1.42 -5.90
CA TRP A 139 13.71 0.44 -4.99
C TRP A 139 14.72 1.04 -4.02
N LYS A 140 15.48 2.08 -4.41
CA LYS A 140 16.46 2.74 -3.52
C LYS A 140 15.77 3.46 -2.37
N TYR A 141 14.70 4.18 -2.67
CA TYR A 141 13.91 4.88 -1.66
C TYR A 141 13.09 3.89 -0.83
N GLY A 142 12.57 2.82 -1.43
CA GLY A 142 11.90 1.73 -0.73
C GLY A 142 12.83 1.03 0.27
N LEU A 143 14.04 0.67 -0.17
CA LEU A 143 15.08 0.07 0.68
C LEU A 143 15.45 1.01 1.83
N LEU A 144 15.71 2.28 1.54
CA LEU A 144 16.07 3.27 2.55
C LEU A 144 14.95 3.47 3.58
N ALA A 145 13.71 3.63 3.15
CA ALA A 145 12.56 3.74 4.03
C ALA A 145 12.40 2.48 4.91
N GLY A 146 12.53 1.30 4.30
CA GLY A 146 12.48 0.02 5.01
C GLY A 146 13.57 -0.14 6.08
N LEU A 147 14.81 0.25 5.76
CA LEU A 147 15.91 0.24 6.72
C LEU A 147 15.66 1.21 7.88
N ILE A 148 15.16 2.42 7.59
CA ILE A 148 14.81 3.38 8.65
C ILE A 148 13.66 2.86 9.50
N ASN A 149 12.68 2.15 8.93
CA ASN A 149 11.61 1.53 9.70
C ASN A 149 12.16 0.49 10.70
N GLY A 150 13.04 -0.41 10.25
CA GLY A 150 13.67 -1.37 11.17
C GLY A 150 14.56 -0.69 12.20
N LEU A 151 15.36 0.28 11.79
CA LEU A 151 16.22 1.05 12.69
C LEU A 151 15.41 1.82 13.74
N SER A 152 14.25 2.36 13.37
CA SER A 152 13.37 3.09 14.28
C SER A 152 12.87 2.18 15.42
N LEU A 153 12.50 0.94 15.12
CA LEU A 153 12.07 -0.03 16.13
C LEU A 153 13.24 -0.49 17.01
N PHE A 154 14.38 -0.78 16.40
CA PHE A 154 15.58 -1.20 17.13
C PHE A 154 16.07 -0.11 18.08
N LEU A 155 16.24 1.13 17.61
CA LEU A 155 16.66 2.25 18.45
C LEU A 155 15.63 2.57 19.53
N CYS A 156 14.32 2.49 19.21
CA CYS A 156 13.27 2.64 20.22
C CYS A 156 13.48 1.68 21.38
N TYR A 157 13.71 0.41 21.09
CA TYR A 157 13.89 -0.61 22.12
C TYR A 157 15.16 -0.37 22.94
N ILE A 158 16.30 -0.13 22.28
CA ILE A 158 17.58 0.13 22.98
C ILE A 158 17.46 1.35 23.91
N CYS A 159 16.92 2.45 23.41
CA CYS A 159 16.73 3.65 24.22
C CYS A 159 15.70 3.44 25.33
N TYR A 160 14.62 2.71 25.07
CA TYR A 160 13.60 2.40 26.08
C TYR A 160 14.20 1.59 27.25
N VAL A 161 14.97 0.54 26.95
CA VAL A 161 15.65 -0.27 27.97
C VAL A 161 16.71 0.57 28.70
N PHE A 162 17.54 1.32 27.97
CA PHE A 162 18.59 2.13 28.57
C PHE A 162 18.04 3.18 29.54
N TYR A 163 17.07 3.99 29.12
CA TYR A 163 16.48 5.01 29.99
C TYR A 163 15.66 4.40 31.11
N GLY A 164 15.02 3.24 30.91
CA GLY A 164 14.35 2.49 31.97
C GLY A 164 15.32 2.03 33.07
N GLN A 165 16.50 1.50 32.69
CA GLN A 165 17.54 1.10 33.65
C GLN A 165 18.15 2.30 34.40
N MET A 166 18.29 3.44 33.72
CA MET A 166 18.72 4.69 34.37
C MET A 166 17.65 5.22 35.32
N ALA A 167 16.36 5.06 35.00
CA ALA A 167 15.25 5.46 35.85
C ALA A 167 15.18 4.64 37.14
N SER A 168 15.48 3.34 37.08
CA SER A 168 15.50 2.47 38.26
C SER A 168 16.76 2.64 39.12
N THR A 169 17.93 2.86 38.50
CA THR A 169 19.22 2.87 39.20
C THR A 169 19.64 4.25 39.68
N ASN A 170 19.35 5.31 38.92
CA ASN A 170 19.84 6.66 39.19
C ASN A 170 18.73 7.59 39.69
N SER A 171 17.73 7.87 38.85
CA SER A 171 16.66 8.82 39.18
C SER A 171 15.44 8.63 38.27
N VAL A 172 14.25 8.73 38.87
CA VAL A 172 12.94 8.67 38.18
C VAL A 172 12.82 9.68 37.03
N PHE A 173 13.61 10.76 37.04
CA PHE A 173 13.64 11.77 35.97
C PHE A 173 13.91 11.16 34.57
N PHE A 174 14.62 10.03 34.47
CA PHE A 174 14.91 9.37 33.19
C PHE A 174 13.68 8.74 32.50
N ILE A 175 12.51 8.71 33.14
CA ILE A 175 11.24 8.34 32.47
C ILE A 175 10.88 9.34 31.36
N ILE A 176 11.26 10.62 31.49
CA ILE A 176 10.95 11.66 30.50
C ILE A 176 11.59 11.35 29.13
N PRO A 177 12.92 11.17 29.02
CA PRO A 177 13.53 10.79 27.75
C PRO A 177 13.07 9.41 27.25
N GLN A 178 12.76 8.47 28.16
CA GLN A 178 12.19 7.17 27.80
C GLN A 178 10.86 7.32 27.03
N MET A 179 9.91 8.08 27.56
CA MET A 179 8.61 8.31 26.91
C MET A 179 8.72 9.19 25.67
N PHE A 180 9.65 10.14 25.67
CA PHE A 180 9.92 10.97 24.50
C PHE A 180 10.32 10.13 23.27
N VAL A 181 11.19 9.13 23.45
CA VAL A 181 11.58 8.21 22.36
C VAL A 181 10.38 7.44 21.82
N VAL A 182 9.48 6.96 22.69
CA VAL A 182 8.25 6.28 22.27
C VAL A 182 7.39 7.21 21.41
N VAL A 183 7.22 8.48 21.82
CA VAL A 183 6.48 9.48 21.04
C VAL A 183 7.14 9.72 19.68
N CYS A 184 8.47 9.86 19.61
CA CYS A 184 9.18 10.02 18.33
C CYS A 184 8.93 8.85 17.37
N VAL A 185 8.91 7.63 17.89
CA VAL A 185 8.68 6.43 17.08
C VAL A 185 7.23 6.34 16.63
N VAL A 186 6.26 6.65 17.50
CA VAL A 186 4.84 6.76 17.09
C VAL A 186 4.67 7.77 15.97
N VAL A 187 5.29 8.95 16.08
CA VAL A 187 5.27 9.97 15.03
C VAL A 187 5.94 9.47 13.75
N TRP A 188 7.08 8.78 13.85
CA TRP A 188 7.73 8.16 12.69
C TRP A 188 6.80 7.19 11.96
N TRP A 189 6.11 6.32 12.70
CA TRP A 189 5.17 5.36 12.11
C TRP A 189 3.94 6.03 11.49
N MET A 190 3.48 7.16 12.02
CA MET A 190 2.45 7.98 11.37
C MET A 190 2.97 8.57 10.05
N ILE A 191 4.21 9.06 10.01
CA ILE A 191 4.87 9.57 8.79
C ILE A 191 4.99 8.45 7.75
N ASN A 192 5.38 7.26 8.18
CA ASN A 192 5.57 6.11 7.32
C ASN A 192 4.30 5.69 6.54
N MET A 193 3.11 5.97 7.07
CA MET A 193 1.83 5.76 6.36
C MET A 193 1.74 6.56 5.06
N LEU A 194 2.42 7.71 4.96
CA LEU A 194 2.40 8.59 3.79
C LEU A 194 3.68 8.50 2.94
N ILE A 195 4.77 7.94 3.48
CA ILE A 195 6.05 7.80 2.77
C ILE A 195 5.89 6.99 1.49
N PHE A 196 5.38 5.75 1.58
CA PHE A 196 5.24 4.88 0.41
C PHE A 196 4.24 5.42 -0.62
N PRO A 197 3.02 5.87 -0.23
CA PRO A 197 2.08 6.44 -1.19
C PRO A 197 2.63 7.68 -1.88
N MET A 198 3.37 8.56 -1.18
CA MET A 198 3.99 9.71 -1.84
C MET A 198 5.13 9.32 -2.77
N MET A 199 5.93 8.34 -2.38
CA MET A 199 7.09 7.87 -3.15
C MET A 199 6.68 7.41 -4.54
N VAL A 200 5.54 6.73 -4.64
CA VAL A 200 5.04 6.20 -5.91
C VAL A 200 4.20 7.21 -6.69
N THR A 201 3.84 8.35 -6.10
CA THR A 201 2.96 9.37 -6.72
C THR A 201 3.71 10.60 -7.20
N TYR A 202 4.73 11.04 -6.47
CA TYR A 202 5.40 12.30 -6.72
C TYR A 202 6.91 12.11 -6.75
N GLU A 203 7.54 12.61 -7.80
CA GLU A 203 9.00 12.58 -7.93
C GLU A 203 9.62 13.66 -7.04
N MET A 204 10.21 13.24 -5.92
CA MET A 204 10.86 14.14 -4.96
C MET A 204 12.11 13.49 -4.37
N LYS A 205 13.02 14.30 -3.82
CA LYS A 205 14.16 13.78 -3.05
C LYS A 205 13.66 13.14 -1.75
N PHE A 206 14.32 12.09 -1.26
CA PHE A 206 13.92 11.37 -0.05
C PHE A 206 13.70 12.28 1.18
N GLY A 207 14.60 13.24 1.43
CA GLY A 207 14.45 14.19 2.53
C GLY A 207 13.23 15.10 2.39
N GLN A 208 12.90 15.52 1.15
CA GLN A 208 11.68 16.29 0.88
C GLN A 208 10.43 15.43 1.07
N LEU A 209 10.48 14.16 0.65
CA LEU A 209 9.40 13.20 0.83
C LEU A 209 9.07 12.98 2.32
N VAL A 210 10.08 12.78 3.16
CA VAL A 210 9.88 12.63 4.62
C VAL A 210 9.35 13.93 5.23
N ARG A 211 9.91 15.08 4.86
CA ARG A 211 9.45 16.40 5.37
C ARG A 211 7.99 16.67 4.98
N ASN A 212 7.62 16.44 3.73
CA ASN A 212 6.27 16.66 3.24
C ASN A 212 5.29 15.68 3.90
N SER A 213 5.72 14.44 4.16
CA SER A 213 4.92 13.44 4.90
C SER A 213 4.66 13.94 6.32
N ALA A 214 5.71 14.42 7.00
CA ALA A 214 5.62 14.94 8.35
C ALA A 214 4.69 16.14 8.47
N ILE A 215 4.76 17.09 7.54
CA ILE A 215 3.87 18.26 7.54
C ILE A 215 2.40 17.83 7.44
N MET A 216 2.08 16.86 6.55
CA MET A 216 0.71 16.34 6.43
C MET A 216 0.26 15.57 7.67
N VAL A 217 1.15 14.78 8.27
CA VAL A 217 0.85 14.05 9.51
C VAL A 217 0.58 15.01 10.65
N ILE A 218 1.35 16.08 10.80
CA ILE A 218 1.14 17.10 11.83
C ILE A 218 -0.20 17.82 11.58
N ALA A 219 -0.51 18.16 10.33
CA ALA A 219 -1.78 18.78 9.96
C ALA A 219 -3.01 17.90 10.24
N ARG A 220 -2.85 16.57 10.26
CA ARG A 220 -3.92 15.59 10.54
C ARG A 220 -3.58 14.65 11.69
N LEU A 221 -2.87 15.15 12.71
CA LEU A 221 -2.35 14.33 13.80
C LEU A 221 -3.38 13.38 14.45
N PRO A 222 -4.59 13.83 14.86
CA PRO A 222 -5.56 12.92 15.47
C PRO A 222 -6.04 11.83 14.51
N TRP A 223 -6.16 12.14 13.21
CA TRP A 223 -6.59 11.17 12.20
C TRP A 223 -5.49 10.18 11.86
N SER A 224 -4.24 10.64 11.69
CA SER A 224 -3.08 9.77 11.50
C SER A 224 -2.90 8.81 12.68
N LEU A 225 -3.07 9.32 13.91
CA LEU A 225 -2.98 8.50 15.12
C LEU A 225 -4.12 7.47 15.19
N LEU A 226 -5.35 7.86 14.84
CA LEU A 226 -6.50 6.95 14.78
C LEU A 226 -6.23 5.80 13.82
N TRP A 227 -5.78 6.08 12.59
CA TRP A 227 -5.52 5.02 11.62
C TRP A 227 -4.37 4.11 12.05
N LEU A 228 -3.33 4.66 12.67
CA LEU A 228 -2.22 3.88 13.21
C LEU A 228 -2.70 2.98 14.36
N ALA A 229 -3.55 3.53 15.24
CA ALA A 229 -4.14 2.78 16.33
C ALA A 229 -5.04 1.65 15.81
N VAL A 230 -5.85 1.88 14.77
CA VAL A 230 -6.69 0.83 14.17
C VAL A 230 -5.84 -0.31 13.61
N THR A 231 -4.77 0.00 12.87
CA THR A 231 -3.92 -1.05 12.27
C THR A 231 -2.99 -1.74 13.25
N ALA A 232 -2.64 -1.10 14.37
CA ALA A 232 -1.82 -1.69 15.42
C ALA A 232 -2.63 -2.44 16.49
N LEU A 233 -3.78 -1.91 16.92
CA LEU A 233 -4.57 -2.48 18.02
C LEU A 233 -5.34 -3.72 17.60
N VAL A 234 -5.87 -3.79 16.38
CA VAL A 234 -6.60 -4.98 15.90
C VAL A 234 -5.73 -6.25 15.98
N PRO A 235 -4.51 -6.31 15.40
CA PRO A 235 -3.66 -7.48 15.54
C PRO A 235 -3.14 -7.67 16.97
N PHE A 236 -2.90 -6.60 17.72
CA PHE A 236 -2.50 -6.69 19.13
C PHE A 236 -3.57 -7.37 19.99
N ILE A 237 -4.83 -6.94 19.87
CA ILE A 237 -5.97 -7.54 20.60
C ILE A 237 -6.11 -9.01 20.22
N LEU A 238 -6.00 -9.31 18.92
CA LEU A 238 -6.09 -10.66 18.41
C LEU A 238 -5.00 -11.56 18.99
N VAL A 239 -3.76 -11.10 19.07
CA VAL A 239 -2.64 -11.88 19.63
C VAL A 239 -2.72 -12.04 21.15
N MET A 240 -3.12 -11.00 21.87
CA MET A 240 -3.05 -10.97 23.34
C MET A 240 -4.27 -11.56 24.05
N TYR A 241 -5.46 -11.45 23.46
CA TYR A 241 -6.72 -11.78 24.15
C TYR A 241 -7.50 -12.94 23.53
N ILE A 242 -7.16 -13.37 22.31
CA ILE A 242 -7.84 -14.48 21.65
C ILE A 242 -6.98 -15.75 21.76
N PRO A 243 -7.53 -16.87 22.26
CA PRO A 243 -6.85 -18.16 22.21
C PRO A 243 -6.43 -18.50 20.78
N TYR A 244 -5.22 -19.01 20.58
CA TYR A 244 -4.63 -19.20 19.26
C TYR A 244 -4.49 -17.88 18.44
N GLY A 245 -4.43 -16.74 19.12
CA GLY A 245 -4.26 -15.42 18.49
C GLY A 245 -3.05 -15.33 17.56
N ILE A 246 -1.90 -15.87 17.99
CA ILE A 246 -0.66 -15.87 17.16
C ILE A 246 -0.87 -16.57 15.81
N PRO A 247 -1.26 -17.87 15.73
CA PRO A 247 -1.46 -18.53 14.45
C PRO A 247 -2.58 -17.89 13.62
N ILE A 248 -3.63 -17.35 14.24
CA ILE A 248 -4.68 -16.60 13.53
C ILE A 248 -4.10 -15.33 12.90
N ALA A 249 -3.28 -14.56 13.63
CA ALA A 249 -2.60 -13.38 13.11
C ALA A 249 -1.68 -13.74 11.94
N CYS A 250 -0.92 -14.82 12.06
CA CYS A 250 -0.07 -15.32 10.98
C CYS A 250 -0.89 -15.61 9.72
N VAL A 251 -1.99 -16.36 9.83
CA VAL A 251 -2.87 -16.65 8.69
C VAL A 251 -3.47 -15.36 8.10
N LEU A 252 -3.94 -14.44 8.95
CA LEU A 252 -4.50 -13.16 8.51
C LEU A 252 -3.49 -12.38 7.65
N TYR A 253 -2.27 -12.18 8.13
CA TYR A 253 -1.24 -11.44 7.39
C TYR A 253 -0.71 -12.20 6.16
N LEU A 254 -0.64 -13.54 6.22
CA LEU A 254 -0.27 -14.36 5.07
C LEU A 254 -1.31 -14.32 3.94
N VAL A 255 -2.59 -14.14 4.26
CA VAL A 255 -3.65 -14.13 3.24
C VAL A 255 -3.95 -12.73 2.75
N ILE A 256 -4.11 -11.75 3.65
CA ILE A 256 -4.64 -10.43 3.26
C ILE A 256 -4.19 -9.26 4.14
N GLY A 257 -3.60 -9.50 5.32
CA GLY A 257 -3.40 -8.47 6.34
C GLY A 257 -2.47 -7.33 5.91
N PHE A 258 -1.41 -7.61 5.14
CA PHE A 258 -0.57 -6.55 4.59
C PHE A 258 -1.32 -5.74 3.54
N GLY A 259 -1.97 -6.41 2.58
CA GLY A 259 -2.77 -5.77 1.54
C GLY A 259 -3.91 -4.90 2.08
N LEU A 260 -4.62 -5.35 3.13
CA LEU A 260 -5.66 -4.54 3.78
C LEU A 260 -5.07 -3.31 4.47
N THR A 261 -3.96 -3.48 5.19
CA THR A 261 -3.27 -2.38 5.86
C THR A 261 -2.76 -1.36 4.84
N GLY A 262 -2.14 -1.84 3.75
CA GLY A 262 -1.69 -1.03 2.63
C GLY A 262 -2.84 -0.30 1.94
N PHE A 263 -3.98 -0.96 1.75
CA PHE A 263 -5.15 -0.36 1.10
C PHE A 263 -5.78 0.74 1.97
N LEU A 264 -5.79 0.53 3.30
CA LEU A 264 -6.22 1.55 4.25
C LEU A 264 -5.29 2.78 4.18
N TYR A 265 -3.97 2.56 4.18
CA TYR A 265 -2.99 3.64 4.08
C TYR A 265 -3.05 4.36 2.73
N ALA A 266 -3.22 3.63 1.64
CA ALA A 266 -3.42 4.18 0.29
C ALA A 266 -4.65 5.10 0.24
N SER A 267 -5.77 4.65 0.80
CA SER A 267 -7.02 5.41 0.85
C SER A 267 -6.92 6.65 1.74
N TYR A 268 -6.26 6.51 2.90
CA TYR A 268 -5.95 7.64 3.77
C TYR A 268 -5.03 8.66 3.09
N ALA A 269 -3.98 8.18 2.42
CA ALA A 269 -3.02 9.03 1.72
C ALA A 269 -3.66 9.78 0.56
N ASN A 270 -4.51 9.14 -0.24
CA ASN A 270 -5.28 9.81 -1.29
C ASN A 270 -6.12 10.95 -0.72
N ALA A 271 -6.85 10.72 0.39
CA ALA A 271 -7.61 11.77 1.06
C ALA A 271 -6.73 12.91 1.62
N CYS A 272 -5.45 12.67 1.89
CA CYS A 272 -4.49 13.72 2.26
C CYS A 272 -3.96 14.47 1.04
N PHE A 273 -3.65 13.76 -0.04
CA PHE A 273 -3.13 14.33 -1.28
C PHE A 273 -4.14 15.26 -1.94
N ASP A 274 -5.40 14.85 -2.00
CA ASP A 274 -6.48 15.68 -2.56
C ASP A 274 -6.76 16.94 -1.73
N ARG A 275 -6.43 16.92 -0.44
CA ARG A 275 -6.61 18.09 0.43
C ARG A 275 -5.43 19.04 0.41
N PHE A 276 -4.20 18.52 0.34
CA PHE A 276 -3.00 19.32 0.59
C PHE A 276 -2.05 19.46 -0.58
N LEU A 277 -2.06 18.53 -1.55
CA LEU A 277 -1.09 18.48 -2.64
C LEU A 277 -1.73 18.76 -3.99
N ASN A 278 -2.73 17.97 -4.40
CA ASN A 278 -3.33 18.05 -5.74
C ASN A 278 -3.87 19.46 -6.06
N PRO A 279 -4.55 20.19 -5.15
CA PRO A 279 -5.00 21.56 -5.43
C PRO A 279 -3.88 22.58 -5.67
N ARG A 280 -2.62 22.22 -5.40
CA ARG A 280 -1.44 23.07 -5.54
C ARG A 280 -0.54 22.63 -6.69
N ILE A 281 -0.95 21.62 -7.46
CA ILE A 281 -0.24 21.11 -8.63
C ILE A 281 -1.12 21.43 -9.84
N GLU A 282 -0.58 22.18 -10.80
CA GLU A 282 -1.29 22.54 -12.02
C GLU A 282 -1.69 21.30 -12.83
N GLY A 283 -2.97 21.18 -13.18
CA GLY A 283 -3.51 20.05 -13.95
C GLY A 283 -3.68 18.74 -13.17
N ALA A 284 -3.43 18.70 -11.85
CA ALA A 284 -3.64 17.48 -11.07
C ALA A 284 -5.14 17.26 -10.78
N PRO A 285 -5.72 16.10 -11.17
CA PRO A 285 -7.11 15.80 -10.87
C PRO A 285 -7.31 15.64 -9.36
N VAL A 286 -8.32 16.32 -8.82
CA VAL A 286 -8.73 16.25 -7.42
C VAL A 286 -9.98 15.37 -7.33
N ASN A 287 -10.11 14.58 -6.28
CA ASN A 287 -11.31 13.75 -6.06
C ASN A 287 -11.56 12.64 -7.09
N LYS A 288 -10.49 12.15 -7.72
CA LYS A 288 -10.56 10.92 -8.53
C LYS A 288 -11.32 9.79 -7.84
N GLY A 289 -12.22 9.16 -8.61
CA GLY A 289 -13.07 8.06 -8.18
C GLY A 289 -14.25 8.49 -7.32
N ILE A 290 -14.52 9.79 -7.17
CA ILE A 290 -15.75 10.31 -6.56
C ILE A 290 -16.56 10.96 -7.68
N TYR A 291 -17.84 10.64 -7.75
CA TYR A 291 -18.74 11.26 -8.71
C TYR A 291 -19.07 12.70 -8.31
N THR A 292 -19.00 13.62 -9.27
CA THR A 292 -19.48 15.00 -9.16
C THR A 292 -20.59 15.25 -10.19
N GLU A 293 -21.63 15.99 -9.82
CA GLU A 293 -22.78 16.27 -10.72
C GLU A 293 -22.35 16.98 -12.03
N THR A 294 -21.22 17.67 -12.02
CA THR A 294 -20.61 18.30 -13.21
C THR A 294 -20.02 17.30 -14.21
N ASP A 295 -19.85 16.03 -13.82
CA ASP A 295 -19.28 15.00 -14.72
C ASP A 295 -20.25 14.61 -15.84
N ASP A 296 -21.56 14.90 -15.69
CA ASP A 296 -22.57 14.67 -16.73
C ASP A 296 -22.73 15.87 -17.68
N ASP A 297 -22.33 17.08 -17.28
CA ASP A 297 -22.46 18.30 -18.10
C ASP A 297 -21.32 18.44 -19.14
N ASP A 298 -20.22 17.68 -18.99
CA ASP A 298 -19.07 17.70 -19.92
C ASP A 298 -19.14 16.60 -21.00
N ASP A 299 -20.12 15.67 -20.93
CA ASP A 299 -20.24 14.51 -21.85
C ASP A 299 -21.45 14.56 -22.80
N ASP A 300 -22.28 15.60 -22.77
CA ASP A 300 -23.36 15.83 -23.75
C ASP A 300 -23.19 17.18 -24.45
N ASP A 301 -22.55 17.18 -25.62
CA ASP A 301 -23.00 17.94 -26.80
C ASP A 301 -22.30 17.42 -28.09
N ASP A 302 -23.07 16.63 -28.86
CA ASP A 302 -22.98 16.47 -30.33
C ASP A 302 -21.75 15.79 -30.98
N ILE A 303 -21.48 14.52 -30.65
CA ILE A 303 -20.86 13.61 -31.63
C ILE A 303 -21.87 12.54 -32.03
N PRO A 304 -22.47 12.60 -33.23
CA PRO A 304 -23.34 11.54 -33.72
C PRO A 304 -22.62 10.20 -33.71
N LEU A 305 -23.11 9.26 -32.91
CA LEU A 305 -22.61 7.89 -32.90
C LEU A 305 -22.67 7.34 -34.34
N PRO A 306 -21.56 6.77 -34.86
CA PRO A 306 -21.60 6.15 -36.17
C PRO A 306 -22.66 5.03 -36.17
N PRO A 307 -23.38 4.80 -37.29
CA PRO A 307 -24.41 3.78 -37.36
C PRO A 307 -23.87 2.42 -36.91
N ARG A 308 -24.63 1.71 -36.07
CA ARG A 308 -24.24 0.37 -35.61
C ARG A 308 -23.95 -0.53 -36.82
N PRO A 309 -22.78 -1.20 -36.88
CA PRO A 309 -22.48 -2.14 -37.94
C PRO A 309 -23.55 -3.24 -37.98
N ASP A 310 -24.10 -3.52 -39.16
CA ASP A 310 -25.03 -4.62 -39.35
C ASP A 310 -24.26 -5.96 -39.25
N TYR A 311 -24.50 -6.70 -38.18
CA TYR A 311 -23.89 -8.01 -37.92
C TYR A 311 -24.69 -9.17 -38.53
N SER A 312 -25.68 -8.90 -39.40
CA SER A 312 -26.48 -9.93 -40.07
C SER A 312 -25.67 -10.84 -41.00
N HIS A 313 -24.45 -10.43 -41.39
CA HIS A 313 -23.56 -11.23 -42.24
C HIS A 313 -22.13 -11.25 -41.69
N PRO A 314 -21.52 -12.43 -41.50
CA PRO A 314 -20.10 -12.51 -41.18
C PRO A 314 -19.26 -12.02 -42.37
N PRO A 315 -18.16 -11.27 -42.16
CA PRO A 315 -17.30 -10.84 -43.24
C PRO A 315 -16.61 -12.06 -43.87
N VAL A 316 -16.97 -12.37 -45.11
CA VAL A 316 -16.27 -13.36 -45.92
C VAL A 316 -14.93 -12.76 -46.34
N LYS A 317 -13.84 -13.06 -45.62
CA LYS A 317 -12.49 -12.87 -46.15
C LYS A 317 -12.11 -14.11 -46.96
N ARG A 318 -12.07 -13.98 -48.29
CA ARG A 318 -11.49 -14.98 -49.21
C ARG A 318 -9.97 -14.71 -49.26
N TYR A 319 -9.15 -15.75 -49.14
CA TYR A 319 -7.69 -15.64 -48.98
C TYR A 319 -6.92 -15.26 -50.27
N ASP A 320 -7.58 -14.77 -51.32
CA ASP A 320 -7.00 -14.64 -52.67
C ASP A 320 -6.91 -13.20 -53.21
N ASP A 321 -7.04 -12.16 -52.39
CA ASP A 321 -6.90 -10.79 -52.90
C ASP A 321 -5.40 -10.39 -53.04
N PRO A 322 -4.93 -9.96 -54.23
CA PRO A 322 -3.52 -9.63 -54.45
C PRO A 322 -3.10 -8.38 -53.68
N GLN A 323 -1.91 -8.41 -53.06
CA GLN A 323 -1.32 -7.21 -52.45
C GLN A 323 -0.98 -6.15 -53.53
N PRO A 324 -1.18 -4.85 -53.26
CA PRO A 324 -0.88 -3.79 -54.21
C PRO A 324 0.65 -3.62 -54.40
N PRO A 325 1.11 -3.28 -55.62
CA PRO A 325 2.52 -3.18 -55.93
C PRO A 325 3.15 -1.91 -55.35
N THR A 326 4.37 -2.04 -54.85
CA THR A 326 5.27 -0.94 -54.48
C THR A 326 5.80 -0.23 -55.74
N GLY A 327 5.46 1.05 -55.93
CA GLY A 327 6.10 1.98 -56.87
C GLY A 327 6.09 3.37 -56.23
N GLY A 328 7.16 4.18 -56.22
CA GLY A 328 8.14 4.41 -57.29
C GLY A 328 7.83 5.77 -57.91
N ASN A 329 8.55 6.82 -57.48
CA ASN A 329 8.37 8.24 -57.80
C ASN A 329 8.01 8.56 -59.27
N ALA A 330 7.00 9.41 -59.46
CA ALA A 330 6.91 10.37 -60.56
C ALA A 330 5.85 11.43 -60.21
N ASP A 331 6.22 12.71 -60.38
CA ASP A 331 5.39 13.88 -60.73
C ASP A 331 5.75 15.15 -59.93
N GLU A 332 6.97 15.66 -60.21
CA GLU A 332 7.25 17.09 -60.22
C GLU A 332 6.46 17.77 -61.38
N PRO A 333 5.90 18.98 -61.20
CA PRO A 333 5.26 19.73 -62.28
C PRO A 333 6.29 20.50 -63.15
N PRO A 334 6.05 20.68 -64.46
CA PRO A 334 7.02 21.32 -65.36
C PRO A 334 6.87 22.85 -65.51
N ARG A 335 8.05 23.49 -65.55
CA ARG A 335 8.53 24.67 -66.32
C ARG A 335 7.91 26.08 -66.20
N GLY A 336 8.83 27.04 -66.05
CA GLY A 336 8.78 28.39 -66.63
C GLY A 336 10.18 29.03 -66.68
N GLU A 337 10.72 29.22 -67.89
CA GLU A 337 11.99 29.88 -68.21
C GLU A 337 11.87 31.41 -68.19
N GLY A 338 13.00 32.11 -67.94
CA GLY A 338 13.36 33.32 -68.67
C GLY A 338 13.30 34.67 -67.92
N ALA A 339 14.44 35.08 -67.35
CA ALA A 339 15.17 36.34 -67.57
C ALA A 339 16.04 36.69 -66.35
#